data_AF-A0AAN8IVN8-F1
#
_entry.id   AF-A0AAN8IVN8-F1
#
_cell.length_a   1.000
_cell.length_b   1.000
_cell.length_c   1.000
_cell.angle_alpha   90.00
_cell.angle_beta   90.00
_cell.angle_gamma   90.00
#
_symmetry.space_group_name_H-M   'P 1'
#
loop_
_entity.id
_entity.type
_entity.pdbx_description
1 polymer ?
#
loop_
_entity_poly.entity_id
_entity_poly.type
_entity_poly.pdbx_seq_one_letter_code
_entity_poly.pdbx_strand_id
1 'polypeptide(L)'
;HYANRSKAYDKAFKEVIRKINDGTSISSLRRLASKYTFGAVDCILPTGMFLVSDVLNCICNTIVRSKVALVIFVTASETYDSTTAAEQYFLTLAAYTGIPVIAWNADNSGFTFGKDLTPFRIIQMAPPIEHQIRAMIALLRRYSWSKFGVVCSQMAGSSEFIKSVRHEIAEASNKSAK
;
A
#
# COMPACT_ATOMS: atom_id res chain seq x y z
N HIS A 1 1.46 -3.10 -24.12
CA HIS A 1 2.70 -2.34 -23.92
C HIS A 1 3.23 -2.64 -22.53
N TYR A 2 4.35 -3.35 -22.40
CA TYR A 2 4.96 -3.61 -21.09
C TYR A 2 5.48 -2.30 -20.50
N ALA A 3 5.24 -2.10 -19.21
CA ALA A 3 5.67 -0.91 -18.48
C ALA A 3 7.20 -0.75 -18.55
N ASN A 4 7.68 0.45 -18.83
CA ASN A 4 9.04 0.81 -18.48
C ASN A 4 9.12 0.97 -16.96
N ARG A 5 9.97 0.16 -16.33
CA ARG A 5 10.29 0.22 -14.90
C ARG A 5 10.48 1.67 -14.44
N SER A 6 9.84 2.07 -13.34
CA SER A 6 10.11 3.37 -12.73
C SER A 6 11.60 3.45 -12.34
N LYS A 7 12.35 4.31 -13.03
CA LYS A 7 13.79 4.49 -12.80
C LYS A 7 14.08 4.95 -11.37
N ALA A 8 13.17 5.73 -10.77
CA ALA A 8 13.30 6.20 -9.41
C ALA A 8 13.20 5.05 -8.40
N TYR A 9 12.16 4.21 -8.50
CA TYR A 9 12.01 3.05 -7.61
C TYR A 9 13.10 2.02 -7.83
N ASP A 10 13.48 1.74 -9.09
CA ASP A 10 14.59 0.83 -9.39
C ASP A 10 15.89 1.25 -8.69
N LYS A 11 16.26 2.53 -8.86
CA LYS A 11 17.46 3.08 -8.23
C LYS A 11 17.38 3.01 -6.71
N ALA A 12 16.22 3.36 -6.13
CA ALA A 12 16.01 3.31 -4.69
C ALA A 12 16.16 1.87 -4.14
N PHE A 13 15.52 0.88 -4.78
CA PHE A 13 15.60 -0.52 -4.35
C PHE A 13 17.02 -1.08 -4.46
N LYS A 14 17.71 -0.85 -5.58
CA LYS A 14 19.09 -1.27 -5.76
C LYS A 14 20.01 -0.68 -4.69
N GLU A 15 19.85 0.60 -4.40
CA GLU A 15 20.66 1.28 -3.38
C GLU A 15 20.37 0.77 -1.97
N VAL A 16 19.10 0.51 -1.65
CA VAL A 16 18.71 -0.08 -0.35
C VAL A 16 19.30 -1.48 -0.18
N ILE A 17 19.16 -2.35 -1.17
CA ILE A 17 19.72 -3.71 -1.13
C ILE A 17 21.23 -3.67 -1.00
N ARG A 18 21.90 -2.79 -1.76
CA ARG A 18 23.35 -2.59 -1.67
C ARG A 18 23.76 -2.17 -0.25
N LYS A 19 23.12 -1.16 0.33
CA LYS A 19 23.42 -0.71 1.70
C LYS A 19 23.19 -1.78 2.77
N ILE A 20 22.17 -2.62 2.60
CA ILE A 20 21.90 -3.74 3.50
C ILE A 20 23.02 -4.77 3.38
N ASN A 21 23.37 -5.19 2.17
CA ASN A 21 24.41 -6.20 1.94
C ASN A 21 25.80 -5.71 2.36
N ASP A 22 26.12 -4.43 2.14
CA ASP A 22 27.39 -3.83 2.54
C ASP A 22 27.52 -3.62 4.06
N GLY A 23 26.44 -3.85 4.83
CA GLY A 23 26.42 -3.63 6.29
C GLY A 23 26.66 -2.17 6.70
N THR A 24 26.52 -1.24 5.75
CA THR A 24 26.63 0.22 5.92
C THR A 24 25.32 0.84 6.45
N SER A 25 24.29 0.01 6.60
CA SER A 25 23.01 0.39 7.19
C SER A 25 23.04 0.40 8.74
N ILE A 26 21.88 0.64 9.36
CA ILE A 26 21.69 0.72 10.82
C ILE A 26 22.25 -0.53 11.52
N SER A 27 22.76 -0.38 12.76
CA SER A 27 23.42 -1.44 13.54
C SER A 27 22.63 -2.77 13.61
N SER A 28 21.29 -2.71 13.64
CA SER A 28 20.39 -3.87 13.62
C SER A 28 20.47 -4.68 12.30
N LEU A 29 20.71 -4.02 11.18
CA LEU A 29 20.83 -4.63 9.85
C LEU A 29 22.23 -5.20 9.59
N ARG A 30 23.27 -4.69 10.26
CA ARG A 30 24.63 -5.23 10.15
C ARG A 30 24.71 -6.72 10.54
N ARG A 31 23.92 -7.13 11.54
CA ARG A 31 23.81 -8.54 11.94
C ARG A 31 23.16 -9.42 10.86
N LEU A 32 22.24 -8.87 10.07
CA LEU A 32 21.64 -9.58 8.94
C LEU A 32 22.63 -9.69 7.78
N ALA A 33 23.34 -8.61 7.47
CA ALA A 33 24.35 -8.57 6.42
C ALA A 33 25.46 -9.62 6.61
N SER A 34 25.83 -9.90 7.86
CA SER A 34 26.82 -10.96 8.17
C SER A 34 26.32 -12.39 7.96
N LYS A 35 25.00 -12.60 7.84
CA LYS A 35 24.38 -13.94 7.80
C LYS A 35 23.62 -14.22 6.50
N TYR A 36 23.19 -13.17 5.81
CA TYR A 36 22.31 -13.26 4.65
C TYR A 36 22.75 -12.27 3.58
N THR A 37 22.57 -12.66 2.32
CA THR A 37 22.71 -11.78 1.16
C THR A 37 21.33 -11.59 0.54
N PHE A 38 20.92 -10.34 0.39
CA PHE A 38 19.63 -9.99 -0.17
C PHE A 38 19.75 -9.82 -1.70
N GLY A 39 18.83 -10.45 -2.41
CA GLY A 39 18.65 -10.29 -3.86
C GLY A 39 17.25 -9.77 -4.19
N ALA A 40 17.14 -9.01 -5.28
CA ALA A 40 15.85 -8.59 -5.81
C ALA A 40 15.33 -9.60 -6.85
N VAL A 41 14.03 -9.89 -6.80
CA VAL A 41 13.31 -10.59 -7.86
C VAL A 41 12.23 -9.64 -8.36
N ASP A 42 12.33 -9.26 -9.63
CA ASP A 42 11.42 -8.30 -10.22
C ASP A 42 10.15 -8.98 -10.73
N CYS A 43 8.99 -8.48 -10.28
CA CYS A 43 7.70 -8.89 -10.77
C CYS A 43 6.93 -7.65 -11.25
N ILE A 44 7.07 -7.33 -12.53
CA ILE A 44 6.58 -6.08 -13.11
C ILE A 44 5.20 -6.31 -13.69
N LEU A 45 4.19 -5.72 -13.05
CA LEU A 45 2.83 -5.66 -13.58
C LEU A 45 2.72 -4.56 -14.66
N PRO A 46 1.82 -4.71 -15.65
CA PRO A 46 1.55 -3.66 -16.63
C PRO A 46 1.15 -2.33 -15.99
N THR A 47 1.50 -1.22 -16.64
CA THR A 47 1.01 0.13 -16.28
C THR A 47 -0.42 0.32 -16.75
N GLY A 48 -1.24 1.01 -15.94
CA GLY A 48 -2.68 1.09 -16.20
C GLY A 48 -3.34 -0.27 -15.95
N MET A 49 -4.47 -0.54 -16.61
CA MET A 49 -5.25 -1.76 -16.37
C MET A 49 -4.42 -3.04 -16.61
N PHE A 50 -4.22 -3.82 -15.55
CA PHE A 50 -3.69 -5.18 -15.62
C PHE A 50 -4.76 -6.19 -15.18
N LEU A 51 -4.68 -7.40 -15.73
CA LEU A 51 -5.68 -8.44 -15.53
C LEU A 51 -5.27 -9.40 -14.42
N VAL A 52 -6.24 -10.19 -13.95
CA VAL A 52 -6.01 -11.30 -13.00
C VAL A 52 -4.94 -12.27 -13.51
N SER A 53 -4.88 -12.52 -14.82
CA SER A 53 -3.84 -13.36 -15.43
C SER A 53 -2.43 -12.79 -15.24
N ASP A 54 -2.26 -11.47 -15.28
CA ASP A 54 -0.96 -10.83 -15.06
C ASP A 54 -0.52 -11.00 -13.60
N VAL A 55 -1.46 -10.85 -12.67
CA VAL A 55 -1.25 -11.10 -11.24
C VAL A 55 -0.87 -12.56 -10.98
N LEU A 56 -1.62 -13.51 -11.55
CA LEU A 56 -1.36 -14.94 -11.38
C LEU A 56 -0.01 -15.33 -11.97
N ASN A 57 0.33 -14.83 -13.16
CA ASN A 57 1.65 -15.05 -13.76
C ASN A 57 2.77 -14.48 -12.87
N CYS A 58 2.59 -13.28 -12.34
CA CYS A 58 3.55 -12.65 -11.44
C CYS A 58 3.74 -13.50 -10.17
N ILE A 59 2.65 -13.87 -9.49
CA ILE A 59 2.71 -14.63 -8.24
C ILE A 59 3.25 -16.05 -8.46
N CYS A 60 2.64 -16.81 -9.36
CA CYS A 60 2.96 -18.22 -9.54
C CYS A 60 4.32 -18.43 -10.21
N ASN A 61 4.59 -17.70 -11.31
CA ASN A 61 5.77 -17.99 -12.14
C ASN A 61 7.01 -17.22 -11.69
N THR A 62 6.87 -16.17 -10.88
CA THR A 62 7.99 -15.34 -10.42
C THR A 62 8.17 -15.40 -8.91
N ILE A 63 7.18 -14.96 -8.13
CA ILE A 63 7.30 -14.82 -6.66
C ILE A 63 7.45 -16.18 -5.99
N VAL A 64 6.49 -17.09 -6.20
CA VAL A 64 6.48 -18.42 -5.57
C VAL A 64 7.62 -19.28 -6.12
N ARG A 65 7.83 -19.26 -7.44
CA ARG A 65 8.90 -20.04 -8.09
C ARG A 65 10.30 -19.64 -7.62
N SER A 66 10.53 -18.35 -7.39
CA SER A 66 11.82 -17.83 -6.91
C SER A 66 12.01 -17.97 -5.40
N LYS A 67 11.01 -18.51 -4.68
CA LYS A 67 11.04 -18.70 -3.22
C LYS A 67 11.37 -17.42 -2.46
N VAL A 68 10.73 -16.31 -2.82
CA VAL A 68 11.00 -15.03 -2.16
C VAL A 68 10.56 -15.07 -0.70
N ALA A 69 11.31 -14.39 0.17
CA ALA A 69 11.02 -14.33 1.61
C ALA A 69 10.12 -13.16 2.02
N LEU A 70 10.02 -12.14 1.17
CA LEU A 70 9.30 -10.89 1.41
C LEU A 70 8.87 -10.31 0.06
N VAL A 71 7.64 -9.80 -0.02
CA VAL A 71 7.16 -9.03 -1.17
C VAL A 71 7.12 -7.56 -0.79
N ILE A 72 7.71 -6.70 -1.61
CA ILE A 72 7.51 -5.24 -1.52
C ILE A 72 6.67 -4.84 -2.73
N PHE A 73 5.43 -4.42 -2.47
CA PHE A 73 4.49 -3.99 -3.49
C PHE A 73 4.49 -2.47 -3.56
N VAL A 74 4.79 -1.91 -4.74
CA VAL A 74 4.83 -0.47 -4.97
C VAL A 74 4.07 -0.13 -6.24
N THR A 75 3.18 0.85 -6.14
CA THR A 75 2.48 1.44 -7.28
C THR A 75 3.25 2.69 -7.72
N ALA A 76 3.52 2.80 -9.03
CA ALA A 76 4.23 3.94 -9.61
C ALA A 76 3.31 4.85 -10.43
N SER A 77 2.03 4.49 -10.55
CA SER A 77 1.05 5.27 -11.26
C SER A 77 0.23 6.06 -10.25
N GLU A 78 0.13 7.37 -10.43
CA GLU A 78 -0.86 8.21 -9.74
C GLU A 78 -2.13 8.35 -10.59
N THR A 79 -2.26 7.53 -11.65
CA THR A 79 -3.47 7.51 -12.47
C THR A 79 -4.56 6.80 -11.69
N TYR A 80 -5.38 7.60 -11.01
CA TYR A 80 -6.62 7.21 -10.34
C TYR A 80 -7.63 6.59 -11.31
N ASP A 81 -7.36 5.38 -11.81
CA ASP A 81 -8.17 4.65 -12.78
C ASP A 81 -8.73 3.33 -12.20
N SER A 82 -9.43 2.56 -13.02
CA SER A 82 -10.06 1.29 -12.64
C SER A 82 -9.10 0.16 -12.22
N THR A 83 -7.79 0.38 -12.23
CA THR A 83 -6.77 -0.60 -11.79
C THR A 83 -6.85 -0.96 -10.32
N THR A 84 -7.51 -0.12 -9.52
CA THR A 84 -7.68 -0.30 -8.09
C THR A 84 -8.04 -1.75 -7.75
N ALA A 85 -8.99 -2.38 -8.46
CA ALA A 85 -9.45 -3.73 -8.19
C ALA A 85 -8.38 -4.82 -8.39
N ALA A 86 -7.49 -4.67 -9.38
CA ALA A 86 -6.47 -5.67 -9.69
C ALA A 86 -5.32 -5.64 -8.66
N GLU A 87 -5.02 -4.47 -8.09
CA GLU A 87 -4.07 -4.34 -6.97
C GLU A 87 -4.61 -4.99 -5.70
N GLN A 88 -5.90 -4.80 -5.40
CA GLN A 88 -6.54 -5.46 -4.27
C GLN A 88 -6.48 -6.98 -4.43
N TYR A 89 -6.69 -7.47 -5.65
CA TYR A 89 -6.56 -8.88 -5.97
C TYR A 89 -5.12 -9.39 -5.76
N PHE A 90 -4.11 -8.65 -6.21
CA PHE A 90 -2.69 -8.97 -5.96
C PHE A 90 -2.40 -9.08 -4.46
N LEU A 91 -2.74 -8.05 -3.68
CA LEU A 91 -2.42 -8.01 -2.25
C LEU A 91 -3.14 -9.11 -1.47
N THR A 92 -4.39 -9.39 -1.84
CA THR A 92 -5.15 -10.50 -1.26
C THR A 92 -4.48 -11.84 -1.57
N LEU A 93 -4.18 -12.12 -2.83
CA LEU A 93 -3.58 -13.39 -3.22
C LEU A 93 -2.17 -13.57 -2.64
N ALA A 94 -1.36 -12.50 -2.62
CA ALA A 94 -0.04 -12.50 -1.99
C ALA A 94 -0.14 -12.84 -0.49
N ALA A 95 -1.11 -12.27 0.24
CA ALA A 95 -1.34 -12.64 1.64
C ALA A 95 -1.69 -14.13 1.83
N TYR A 96 -2.52 -14.70 0.95
CA TYR A 96 -2.88 -16.11 1.03
C TYR A 96 -1.70 -17.06 0.71
N THR A 97 -0.60 -16.57 0.13
CA THR A 97 0.64 -17.37 0.02
C THR A 97 1.36 -17.55 1.36
N GLY A 98 1.02 -16.73 2.37
CA GLY A 98 1.74 -16.67 3.65
C GLY A 98 3.08 -15.94 3.60
N ILE A 99 3.49 -15.43 2.43
CA ILE A 99 4.66 -14.57 2.28
C ILE A 99 4.32 -13.18 2.82
N PRO A 100 5.13 -12.61 3.73
CA PRO A 100 4.91 -11.25 4.21
C PRO A 100 4.94 -10.22 3.08
N VAL A 101 4.05 -9.22 3.16
CA VAL A 101 3.94 -8.16 2.16
C VAL A 101 4.11 -6.79 2.82
N ILE A 102 5.02 -5.97 2.30
CA ILE A 102 5.07 -4.54 2.61
C ILE A 102 4.48 -3.79 1.42
N ALA A 103 3.33 -3.15 1.63
CA ALA A 103 2.59 -2.45 0.60
C ALA A 103 2.78 -0.94 0.69
N TRP A 104 3.21 -0.34 -0.40
CA TRP A 104 3.24 1.11 -0.64
C TRP A 104 2.34 1.42 -1.84
N ASN A 105 1.05 1.61 -1.56
CA ASN A 105 -0.01 1.88 -2.54
C ASN A 105 -0.73 3.19 -2.18
N ALA A 106 -0.01 4.31 -2.28
CA ALA A 106 -0.47 5.63 -1.78
C ALA A 106 -1.71 6.18 -2.53
N ASP A 107 -1.96 5.68 -3.74
CA ASP A 107 -3.02 6.03 -4.67
C ASP A 107 -4.32 5.27 -4.43
N ASN A 108 -4.30 4.20 -3.64
CA ASN A 108 -5.44 3.33 -3.42
C ASN A 108 -6.03 3.50 -2.01
N SER A 109 -6.73 4.61 -1.79
CA SER A 109 -7.48 4.85 -0.54
C SER A 109 -8.63 3.87 -0.33
N GLY A 110 -9.08 3.19 -1.39
CA GLY A 110 -10.15 2.19 -1.34
C GLY A 110 -9.72 0.81 -0.86
N PHE A 111 -8.41 0.54 -0.77
CA PHE A 111 -7.89 -0.67 -0.17
C PHE A 111 -7.62 -0.45 1.31
N THR A 112 -8.70 -0.39 2.09
CA THR A 112 -8.64 -0.70 3.51
C THR A 112 -9.26 -2.07 3.67
N PHE A 113 -8.57 -3.01 4.33
CA PHE A 113 -9.19 -4.31 4.59
C PHE A 113 -10.37 -4.20 5.56
N GLY A 114 -10.61 -3.02 6.16
CA GLY A 114 -11.58 -2.82 7.24
C GLY A 114 -11.37 -3.80 8.41
N LYS A 115 -10.19 -4.42 8.48
CA LYS A 115 -9.86 -5.60 9.28
C LYS A 115 -8.39 -5.57 9.65
N ASP A 116 -8.06 -6.30 10.70
CA ASP A 116 -6.68 -6.53 11.11
C ASP A 116 -5.89 -7.19 9.96
N LEU A 117 -4.77 -6.57 9.57
CA LEU A 117 -3.87 -7.04 8.52
C LEU A 117 -2.87 -8.09 9.02
N THR A 118 -2.73 -8.22 10.34
CA THR A 118 -1.76 -9.11 10.98
C THR A 118 -1.92 -10.57 10.52
N PRO A 119 -3.15 -11.14 10.42
CA PRO A 119 -3.33 -12.51 9.92
C PRO A 119 -2.86 -12.70 8.48
N PHE A 120 -2.89 -11.63 7.68
CA PHE A 120 -2.51 -11.62 6.27
C PHE A 120 -1.02 -11.30 6.06
N ARG A 121 -0.28 -11.00 7.15
CA ARG A 121 1.15 -10.62 7.12
C ARG A 121 1.41 -9.41 6.20
N ILE A 122 0.45 -8.49 6.12
CA ILE A 122 0.57 -7.27 5.35
C ILE A 122 0.92 -6.10 6.28
N ILE A 123 1.96 -5.36 5.92
CA ILE A 123 2.27 -4.06 6.50
C ILE A 123 2.01 -3.01 5.43
N GLN A 124 1.04 -2.12 5.65
CA GLN A 124 0.77 -1.01 4.76
C GLN A 124 1.51 0.24 5.23
N MET A 125 2.31 0.82 4.32
CA MET A 125 3.12 2.01 4.59
C MET A 125 2.37 3.30 4.26
N ALA A 126 1.38 3.24 3.36
CA ALA A 126 0.50 4.36 3.08
C ALA A 126 -0.53 4.56 4.20
N PRO A 127 -0.86 5.79 4.59
CA PRO A 127 -1.86 6.04 5.62
C PRO A 127 -3.24 5.56 5.12
N PRO A 128 -3.96 4.75 5.91
CA PRO A 128 -5.30 4.31 5.54
C PRO A 128 -6.28 5.48 5.53
N ILE A 129 -7.42 5.30 4.87
CA ILE A 129 -8.37 6.39 4.58
C ILE A 129 -8.91 7.06 5.86
N GLU A 130 -9.07 6.29 6.94
CA GLU A 130 -9.53 6.75 8.24
C GLU A 130 -8.51 7.72 8.87
N HIS A 131 -7.21 7.46 8.69
CA HIS A 131 -6.16 8.36 9.18
C HIS A 131 -6.19 9.70 8.44
N GLN A 132 -6.43 9.66 7.12
CA GLN A 132 -6.54 10.87 6.30
C GLN A 132 -7.78 11.69 6.70
N ILE A 133 -8.93 11.03 6.88
CA ILE A 133 -10.18 11.67 7.32
C ILE A 133 -9.99 12.34 8.68
N ARG A 134 -9.38 11.66 9.66
CA ARG A 134 -9.11 12.24 10.98
C ARG A 134 -8.27 13.50 10.88
N ALA A 135 -7.24 13.49 10.03
CA ALA A 135 -6.42 14.68 9.79
C ALA A 135 -7.24 15.82 9.15
N MET A 136 -8.09 15.52 8.15
CA MET A 136 -8.99 16.50 7.54
C MET A 136 -9.93 17.13 8.58
N ILE A 137 -10.63 16.32 9.38
CA ILE A 137 -11.53 16.80 10.43
C ILE A 137 -10.79 17.62 11.50
N ALA A 138 -9.57 17.22 11.88
CA ALA A 138 -8.75 17.98 12.80
C ALA A 138 -8.41 19.38 12.27
N LEU A 139 -8.13 19.50 10.96
CA LEU A 139 -7.93 20.81 10.31
C LEU A 139 -9.21 21.64 10.31
N LEU A 140 -10.35 21.06 9.93
CA LEU A 140 -11.65 21.76 9.96
C LEU A 140 -11.93 22.33 11.36
N ARG A 141 -11.67 21.54 12.41
CA ARG A 141 -11.82 21.96 13.80
C ARG A 141 -10.86 23.08 14.17
N ARG A 142 -9.58 22.95 13.83
CA ARG A 142 -8.54 23.95 14.12
C ARG A 142 -8.90 25.33 13.58
N TYR A 143 -9.52 25.39 12.40
CA TYR A 143 -9.90 26.64 11.74
C TYR A 143 -11.38 27.00 11.87
N SER A 144 -12.13 26.27 12.72
CA SER A 144 -13.57 26.50 12.96
C SER A 144 -14.43 26.47 11.68
N TRP A 145 -14.05 25.65 10.70
CA TRP A 145 -14.84 25.41 9.49
C TRP A 145 -15.96 24.41 9.78
N SER A 146 -17.06 24.93 10.31
CA SER A 146 -18.21 24.14 10.80
C SER A 146 -19.13 23.61 9.69
N LYS A 147 -19.05 24.16 8.48
CA LYS A 147 -19.84 23.76 7.32
C LYS A 147 -18.90 23.42 6.17
N PHE A 148 -19.04 22.21 5.63
CA PHE A 148 -18.26 21.75 4.49
C PHE A 148 -19.08 20.77 3.66
N GLY A 149 -18.74 20.65 2.39
CA GLY A 149 -19.28 19.63 1.49
C GLY A 149 -18.24 18.54 1.24
N VAL A 150 -18.71 17.34 0.93
CA VAL A 150 -17.86 16.22 0.51
C VAL A 150 -18.22 15.87 -0.93
N VAL A 151 -17.23 15.84 -1.81
CA VAL A 151 -17.37 15.42 -3.21
C VAL A 151 -16.42 14.26 -3.43
N CYS A 152 -16.94 13.16 -3.97
CA CYS A 152 -16.16 11.96 -4.27
C CYS A 152 -16.33 11.59 -5.75
N SER A 153 -15.30 11.01 -6.35
CA SER A 153 -15.39 10.33 -7.64
C SER A 153 -16.14 8.99 -7.49
N GLN A 154 -16.42 8.32 -8.61
CA GLN A 154 -16.99 6.96 -8.61
C GLN A 154 -15.94 5.86 -8.38
N MET A 155 -14.77 6.21 -7.84
CA MET A 155 -13.72 5.25 -7.56
C MET A 155 -14.11 4.30 -6.42
N ALA A 156 -13.50 3.12 -6.43
CA ALA A 156 -13.64 2.17 -5.34
C ALA A 156 -13.19 2.80 -4.01
N GLY A 157 -13.97 2.61 -2.95
CA GLY A 157 -13.74 3.21 -1.63
C GLY A 157 -14.42 4.57 -1.41
N SER A 158 -15.05 5.17 -2.42
CA SER A 158 -15.80 6.43 -2.26
C SER A 158 -16.97 6.34 -1.26
N SER A 159 -17.71 5.23 -1.28
CA SER A 159 -18.80 4.98 -0.32
C SER A 159 -18.27 4.79 1.11
N GLU A 160 -17.16 4.06 1.27
CA GLU A 160 -16.52 3.86 2.58
C GLU A 160 -15.93 5.16 3.10
N PHE A 161 -15.36 6.01 2.23
CA PHE A 161 -14.91 7.35 2.60
C PHE A 161 -16.05 8.17 3.23
N ILE A 162 -17.20 8.25 2.55
CA ILE A 162 -18.36 9.01 3.05
C ILE A 162 -18.84 8.45 4.39
N LYS A 163 -18.87 7.13 4.53
CA LYS A 163 -19.24 6.45 5.78
C LYS A 163 -18.26 6.76 6.91
N SER A 164 -16.96 6.69 6.65
CA SER A 164 -15.91 7.00 7.63
C SER A 164 -15.89 8.48 8.02
N VAL A 165 -16.16 9.40 7.10
CA VAL A 165 -16.35 10.84 7.40
C VAL A 165 -17.53 11.03 8.37
N ARG A 166 -18.68 10.42 8.07
CA ARG A 166 -19.86 10.50 8.96
C ARG A 166 -19.58 9.92 10.33
N HIS A 167 -18.90 8.79 10.40
CA HIS A 167 -18.50 8.15 11.65
C HIS A 167 -17.60 9.07 12.49
N GLU A 168 -16.54 9.63 11.90
CA GLU A 168 -15.60 10.51 12.61
C GLU A 168 -16.26 11.82 13.08
N ILE A 169 -17.21 12.38 12.32
CA ILE A 169 -18.01 13.54 12.78
C ILE A 169 -18.90 13.19 13.96
N ALA A 170 -19.54 12.02 13.94
CA ALA A 170 -20.39 11.55 15.03
C ALA A 170 -19.58 11.32 16.31
N GLU A 171 -18.42 10.65 16.20
CA GLU A 171 -17.49 10.49 17.33
C GLU A 171 -16.99 11.82 17.87
N ALA A 172 -16.60 12.72 16.97
CA ALA A 172 -16.14 14.06 17.29
C ALA A 172 -17.20 14.84 18.08
N SER A 173 -18.47 14.75 17.69
CA SER A 173 -19.59 15.43 18.35
C SER A 173 -19.86 14.84 19.75
N ASN A 174 -19.83 13.51 19.88
CA ASN A 174 -20.01 12.83 21.17
C ASN A 174 -18.90 13.18 22.18
N LYS A 175 -17.67 13.40 21.73
CA LYS A 175 -16.54 13.84 22.58
C LYS A 175 -16.65 15.30 23.04
N SER A 176 -17.43 16.14 22.36
CA SER A 176 -17.68 17.53 22.77
C SER A 176 -18.89 17.68 23.70
N ALA A 177 -19.69 16.63 23.88
CA ALA A 177 -20.85 16.59 24.78
C ALA A 177 -20.54 15.98 26.16
N LYS A 178 -19.31 15.47 26.35
CA LYS A 178 -18.74 15.07 27.65
C LYS A 178 -17.73 16.11 28.09
#